data_AF-A0A3F2UXL8-F1
#
_entry.id   AF-A0A3F2UXL8-F1
#
_cell.length_a   1.000
_cell.length_b   1.000
_cell.length_c   1.000
_cell.angle_alpha   90.00
_cell.angle_beta   90.00
_cell.angle_gamma   90.00
#
_symmetry.space_group_name_H-M   'P 1'
#
loop_
_entity.id
_entity.type
_entity.pdbx_description
1 polymer ?
#
loop_
_entity_poly.entity_id
_entity_poly.type
_entity_poly.pdbx_seq_one_letter_code
_entity_poly.pdbx_strand_id
1 'polypeptide(L)'
;MEKYDWVTGNFLEAEIPAHSDALRAGGADFLTAAFHRAGSLCRNNRVTEITQFTEISGGSTGRKLLISVQYEKHQPHLHQDLFIKFSRDYDSPARDAARTQMALEVQFALLSMSPDFPIDVPVCYFADYHHDSGTGILVTQCIPYGKQGFEDHHPKALDYRIENQLEHYQALLLSLARLAGCHKAGNLDEAVERYFSFDPCRLDVSRHKQSTPEQIREKVRDYAEFVAIYPTLFPENIRSEAFLLRLAEEAPRFQSQLEKINSVLHSTPEMVALCHWNAHIDNAWFWRNDDNQLECGLLDWGNVSQMNVAMALWGCLSAAETFIWNEHLDDLLALFKNEFERCGGAAISVQDLKLYLILYACKMGLVWMLDMPLVTLSKIRELPQLSCRFDPLIETNEHARAQILIMSNFLNLWHKSDMGAVIRFLEAYDGADL
;
A
#
# COMPACT_ATOMS: atom_id res chain seq x y z
N MET A 1 -15.43 0.58 -25.62
CA MET A 1 -14.77 1.63 -24.83
C MET A 1 -14.25 2.66 -25.81
N GLU A 2 -14.64 3.91 -25.65
CA GLU A 2 -14.14 5.00 -26.50
C GLU A 2 -12.69 5.29 -26.13
N LYS A 3 -11.81 5.34 -27.15
CA LYS A 3 -10.40 5.65 -27.00
C LYS A 3 -10.22 7.13 -27.30
N TYR A 4 -9.71 7.87 -26.33
CA TYR A 4 -9.35 9.26 -26.44
C TYR A 4 -7.84 9.34 -26.56
N ASP A 5 -7.31 10.25 -27.39
CA ASP A 5 -5.87 10.54 -27.37
C ASP A 5 -5.56 11.57 -26.28
N TRP A 6 -6.43 12.57 -26.13
CA TRP A 6 -6.28 13.70 -25.21
C TRP A 6 -7.60 14.01 -24.51
N VAL A 7 -7.51 14.46 -23.26
CA VAL A 7 -8.64 15.01 -22.48
C VAL A 7 -8.15 16.18 -21.64
N THR A 8 -9.04 17.08 -21.23
CA THR A 8 -8.71 18.15 -20.28
C THR A 8 -8.82 17.60 -18.85
N GLY A 9 -7.72 17.66 -18.08
CA GLY A 9 -7.72 17.28 -16.67
C GLY A 9 -8.52 18.24 -15.80
N ASN A 10 -9.03 17.76 -14.67
CA ASN A 10 -9.90 18.54 -13.79
C ASN A 10 -9.16 19.37 -12.74
N PHE A 11 -7.88 19.12 -12.49
CA PHE A 11 -7.16 19.75 -11.39
C PHE A 11 -6.26 20.90 -11.84
N LEU A 12 -5.50 20.69 -12.93
CA LEU A 12 -4.64 21.73 -13.50
C LEU A 12 -5.22 22.34 -14.78
N GLU A 13 -6.37 21.84 -15.24
CA GLU A 13 -7.01 22.24 -16.51
C GLU A 13 -6.03 22.15 -17.69
N ALA A 14 -5.21 21.10 -17.68
CA ALA A 14 -4.23 20.82 -18.71
C ALA A 14 -4.77 19.75 -19.66
N GLU A 15 -4.48 19.88 -20.96
CA GLU A 15 -4.66 18.78 -21.91
C GLU A 15 -3.68 17.67 -21.55
N ILE A 16 -4.19 16.49 -21.21
CA ILE A 16 -3.39 15.33 -20.81
C ILE A 16 -3.54 14.18 -21.81
N PRO A 17 -2.43 13.49 -22.16
CA PRO A 17 -2.49 12.35 -23.04
C PRO A 17 -3.07 11.15 -22.29
N ALA A 18 -3.92 10.37 -22.96
CA ALA A 18 -4.57 9.22 -22.32
C ALA A 18 -3.72 7.93 -22.35
N HIS A 19 -2.67 7.90 -23.17
CA HIS A 19 -1.79 6.75 -23.35
C HIS A 19 -0.40 7.16 -23.87
N SER A 20 0.53 6.19 -23.89
CA SER A 20 1.93 6.38 -24.28
C SER A 20 2.11 6.95 -25.69
N ASP A 21 1.35 6.50 -26.70
CA ASP A 21 1.47 7.05 -28.06
C ASP A 21 1.09 8.53 -28.15
N ALA A 22 0.02 8.96 -27.45
CA ALA A 22 -0.39 10.36 -27.42
C ALA A 22 0.69 11.22 -26.74
N LEU A 23 1.26 10.74 -25.63
CA LEU A 23 2.39 11.40 -24.99
C LEU A 23 3.60 11.52 -25.93
N ARG A 24 3.94 10.44 -26.65
CA ARG A 24 5.04 10.44 -27.62
C ARG A 24 4.81 11.46 -28.74
N ALA A 25 3.58 11.59 -29.21
CA ALA A 25 3.20 12.59 -30.22
C ALA A 25 3.27 14.03 -29.66
N GLY A 26 2.87 14.26 -28.40
CA GLY A 26 2.97 15.57 -27.75
C GLY A 26 4.42 15.97 -27.40
N GLY A 27 5.29 14.99 -27.15
CA GLY A 27 6.73 15.18 -27.05
C GLY A 27 7.19 16.18 -25.98
N ALA A 28 8.30 16.85 -26.25
CA ALA A 28 8.92 17.82 -25.34
C ALA A 28 8.05 19.08 -25.12
N ASP A 29 7.23 19.45 -26.11
CA ASP A 29 6.33 20.61 -26.01
C ASP A 29 5.24 20.39 -24.97
N PHE A 30 4.60 19.21 -24.98
CA PHE A 30 3.66 18.83 -23.93
C PHE A 30 4.32 18.85 -22.55
N LEU A 31 5.46 18.18 -22.38
CA LEU A 31 6.15 18.11 -21.08
C LEU A 31 6.53 19.50 -20.57
N THR A 32 6.99 20.39 -21.45
CA THR A 32 7.29 21.79 -21.11
C THR A 32 6.05 22.51 -20.59
N ALA A 33 4.94 22.44 -21.32
CA ALA A 33 3.69 23.09 -20.94
C ALA A 33 3.13 22.51 -19.62
N ALA A 34 3.17 21.19 -19.46
CA ALA A 34 2.72 20.47 -18.28
C ALA A 34 3.54 20.87 -17.05
N PHE A 35 4.87 20.84 -17.14
CA PHE A 35 5.75 21.18 -16.00
C PHE A 35 5.66 22.65 -15.62
N HIS A 36 5.49 23.55 -16.60
CA HIS A 36 5.20 24.97 -16.32
C HIS A 36 3.84 25.17 -15.64
N ARG A 37 2.83 24.38 -15.99
CA ARG A 37 1.49 24.44 -15.40
C ARG A 37 1.51 23.94 -13.96
N ALA A 38 2.19 22.82 -13.69
CA ALA A 38 2.36 22.29 -12.34
C ALA A 38 3.32 23.11 -11.47
N GLY A 39 4.18 23.94 -12.08
CA GLY A 39 5.16 24.75 -11.36
C GLY A 39 6.48 24.02 -11.06
N SER A 40 6.67 22.81 -11.57
CA SER A 40 7.89 22.01 -11.42
C SER A 40 9.04 22.47 -12.33
N LEU A 41 8.75 23.29 -13.35
CA LEU A 41 9.74 23.87 -14.26
C LEU A 41 9.54 25.38 -14.39
N CYS A 42 10.64 26.13 -14.29
CA CYS A 42 10.60 27.60 -14.41
C CYS A 42 10.26 28.06 -15.84
N ARG A 43 9.54 29.18 -15.95
CA ARG A 43 9.02 29.72 -17.24
C ARG A 43 10.08 30.04 -18.30
N ASN A 44 11.32 30.25 -17.88
CA ASN A 44 12.45 30.56 -18.77
C ASN A 44 13.31 29.33 -19.10
N ASN A 45 12.82 28.12 -18.82
CA ASN A 45 13.44 26.84 -19.15
C ASN A 45 12.41 25.98 -19.89
N ARG A 46 12.87 24.96 -20.62
CA ARG A 46 12.00 24.01 -21.33
C ARG A 46 12.64 22.64 -21.40
N VAL A 47 11.81 21.62 -21.60
CA VAL A 47 12.28 20.32 -22.09
C VAL A 47 12.62 20.50 -23.56
N THR A 48 13.83 20.12 -23.97
CA THR A 48 14.28 20.24 -25.37
C THR A 48 14.14 18.93 -26.13
N GLU A 49 14.24 17.81 -25.43
CA GLU A 49 14.24 16.48 -26.06
C GLU A 49 13.82 15.40 -25.04
N ILE A 50 13.15 14.36 -25.54
CA ILE A 50 12.98 13.08 -24.84
C ILE A 50 13.97 12.09 -25.47
N THR A 51 15.06 11.79 -24.77
CA THR A 51 16.17 10.98 -25.28
C THR A 51 15.96 9.48 -25.09
N GLN A 52 15.11 9.09 -24.13
CA GLN A 52 14.69 7.71 -23.93
C GLN A 52 13.18 7.64 -23.68
N PHE A 53 12.55 6.58 -24.18
CA PHE A 53 11.12 6.34 -24.00
C PHE A 53 10.85 4.84 -24.01
N THR A 54 10.74 4.25 -22.82
CA THR A 54 10.61 2.80 -22.61
C THR A 54 9.35 2.51 -21.82
N GLU A 55 8.47 1.66 -22.37
CA GLU A 55 7.34 1.11 -21.63
C GLU A 55 7.79 -0.04 -20.75
N ILE A 56 7.34 -0.05 -19.50
CA ILE A 56 7.66 -1.10 -18.53
C ILE A 56 6.39 -1.82 -18.08
N SER A 57 6.51 -3.14 -17.93
CA SER A 57 5.44 -4.01 -17.47
C SER A 57 5.43 -4.09 -15.95
N GLY A 58 4.24 -4.09 -15.33
CA GLY A 58 4.09 -4.33 -13.90
C GLY A 58 2.99 -3.50 -13.24
N GLY A 59 2.51 -3.98 -12.09
CA GLY A 59 1.39 -3.39 -11.33
C GLY A 59 0.01 -3.70 -11.91
N SER A 60 -1.01 -3.41 -11.10
CA SER A 60 -2.41 -3.77 -11.37
C SER A 60 -3.17 -2.77 -12.24
N THR A 61 -2.69 -1.54 -12.40
CA THR A 61 -3.42 -0.44 -13.05
C THR A 61 -2.59 0.27 -14.11
N GLY A 62 -3.20 0.50 -15.27
CA GLY A 62 -2.69 1.39 -16.32
C GLY A 62 -1.28 1.09 -16.85
N ARG A 63 -0.78 1.93 -17.77
CA ARG A 63 0.57 1.79 -18.36
C ARG A 63 1.61 2.60 -17.61
N LYS A 64 2.88 2.16 -17.70
CA LYS A 64 4.02 2.80 -17.06
C LYS A 64 5.16 3.00 -18.04
N LEU A 65 5.81 4.15 -17.96
CA LEU A 65 6.96 4.49 -18.79
C LEU A 65 8.13 4.94 -17.93
N LEU A 66 9.33 4.64 -18.41
CA LEU A 66 10.56 5.31 -18.03
C LEU A 66 11.00 6.18 -19.22
N ILE A 67 11.21 7.46 -18.97
CA ILE A 67 11.72 8.39 -19.97
C ILE A 67 12.97 9.11 -19.46
N SER A 68 13.83 9.52 -20.37
CA SER A 68 14.93 10.45 -20.07
C SER A 68 14.71 11.73 -20.87
N VAL A 69 14.92 12.88 -20.23
CA VAL A 69 14.70 14.21 -20.84
C VAL A 69 15.95 15.09 -20.76
N GLN A 70 16.06 16.02 -21.70
CA GLN A 70 17.03 17.11 -21.64
C GLN A 70 16.31 18.43 -21.42
N TYR A 71 16.89 19.28 -20.57
CA TYR A 71 16.40 20.63 -20.32
C TYR A 71 17.32 21.65 -21.01
N GLU A 72 16.74 22.76 -21.48
CA GLU A 72 17.52 23.85 -22.08
C GLU A 72 18.54 24.43 -21.08
N LYS A 73 18.15 24.51 -19.81
CA LYS A 73 19.02 24.94 -18.71
C LYS A 73 19.09 23.84 -17.67
N HIS A 74 20.30 23.38 -17.38
CA HIS A 74 20.54 22.47 -16.27
C HIS A 74 20.27 23.19 -14.94
N GLN A 75 19.56 22.52 -14.03
CA GLN A 75 19.32 22.96 -12.68
C GLN A 75 19.48 21.75 -11.75
N PRO A 76 20.17 21.87 -10.59
CA PRO A 76 20.48 20.72 -9.74
C PRO A 76 19.26 19.93 -9.24
N HIS A 77 18.09 20.57 -9.12
CA HIS A 77 16.85 19.94 -8.65
C HIS A 77 16.04 19.28 -9.78
N LEU A 78 16.48 19.39 -11.05
CA LEU A 78 15.77 18.81 -12.19
C LEU A 78 16.34 17.42 -12.53
N HIS A 79 15.54 16.39 -12.28
CA HIS A 79 15.77 15.01 -12.65
C HIS A 79 15.59 14.83 -14.15
N GLN A 80 16.54 14.14 -14.79
CA GLN A 80 16.46 13.81 -16.21
C GLN A 80 15.72 12.49 -16.45
N ASP A 81 15.83 11.55 -15.52
CA ASP A 81 15.13 10.27 -15.60
C ASP A 81 13.80 10.38 -14.85
N LEU A 82 12.69 10.18 -15.57
CA LEU A 82 11.34 10.35 -15.08
C LEU A 82 10.54 9.06 -15.23
N PHE A 83 9.65 8.84 -14.28
CA PHE A 83 8.65 7.78 -14.30
C PHE A 83 7.29 8.37 -14.64
N ILE A 84 6.55 7.71 -15.53
CA ILE A 84 5.20 8.11 -15.92
C ILE A 84 4.23 6.96 -15.69
N LYS A 85 3.12 7.23 -15.01
CA LYS A 85 2.00 6.31 -14.83
C LYS A 85 0.78 6.89 -15.53
N PHE A 86 0.05 6.04 -16.24
CA PHE A 86 -1.28 6.34 -16.77
C PHE A 86 -2.32 5.57 -15.96
N SER A 87 -3.53 6.09 -15.86
CA SER A 87 -4.65 5.34 -15.26
C SER A 87 -5.24 4.31 -16.23
N ARG A 88 -5.18 4.59 -17.53
CA ARG A 88 -5.81 3.81 -18.60
C ARG A 88 -4.91 2.70 -19.10
N ASP A 89 -5.53 1.58 -19.48
CA ASP A 89 -4.90 0.56 -20.31
C ASP A 89 -5.91 0.03 -21.33
N TYR A 90 -5.96 0.68 -22.49
CA TYR A 90 -6.91 0.35 -23.55
C TYR A 90 -6.77 -1.10 -24.08
N ASP A 91 -5.63 -1.74 -23.86
CA ASP A 91 -5.35 -3.10 -24.33
C ASP A 91 -5.67 -4.18 -23.28
N SER A 92 -6.01 -3.79 -22.04
CA SER A 92 -6.36 -4.72 -20.97
C SER A 92 -7.60 -4.25 -20.20
N PRO A 93 -8.80 -4.77 -20.55
CA PRO A 93 -10.05 -4.41 -19.85
C PRO A 93 -10.00 -4.64 -18.34
N ALA A 94 -9.28 -5.67 -17.89
CA ALA A 94 -9.11 -5.96 -16.47
C ALA A 94 -8.31 -4.88 -15.74
N ARG A 95 -7.23 -4.37 -16.36
CA ARG A 95 -6.41 -3.29 -15.78
C ARG A 95 -7.12 -1.94 -15.90
N ASP A 96 -7.80 -1.67 -17.01
CA ASP A 96 -8.55 -0.42 -17.22
C ASP A 96 -9.77 -0.29 -16.29
N ALA A 97 -10.31 -1.41 -15.79
CA ALA A 97 -11.36 -1.39 -14.78
C ALA A 97 -10.92 -0.69 -13.49
N ALA A 98 -9.61 -0.69 -13.19
CA ALA A 98 -9.03 -0.05 -12.02
C ALA A 98 -8.57 1.41 -12.26
N ARG A 99 -8.86 2.01 -13.43
CA ARG A 99 -8.45 3.39 -13.78
C ARG A 99 -8.83 4.45 -12.74
N THR A 100 -9.92 4.22 -12.00
CA THR A 100 -10.41 5.15 -10.96
C THR A 100 -9.55 5.19 -9.70
N GLN A 101 -8.69 4.18 -9.48
CA GLN A 101 -7.82 4.13 -8.29
C GLN A 101 -6.73 5.21 -8.29
N MET A 102 -6.37 5.73 -9.47
CA MET A 102 -5.31 6.73 -9.63
C MET A 102 -5.76 8.16 -9.28
N ALA A 103 -7.06 8.43 -9.16
CA ALA A 103 -7.57 9.78 -8.92
C ALA A 103 -7.00 10.42 -7.63
N LEU A 104 -6.96 9.65 -6.53
CA LEU A 104 -6.40 10.10 -5.26
C LEU A 104 -4.87 10.14 -5.28
N GLU A 105 -4.22 9.24 -6.01
CA GLU A 105 -2.76 9.24 -6.20
C GLU A 105 -2.28 10.50 -6.93
N VAL A 106 -3.01 10.95 -7.96
CA VAL A 106 -2.74 12.22 -8.66
C VAL A 106 -2.85 13.40 -7.68
N GLN A 107 -3.90 13.43 -6.87
CA GLN A 107 -4.08 14.48 -5.87
C GLN A 107 -2.96 14.49 -4.84
N PHE A 108 -2.52 13.31 -4.41
CA PHE A 108 -1.46 13.19 -3.43
C PHE A 108 -0.11 13.65 -3.98
N ALA A 109 0.17 13.37 -5.26
CA ALA A 109 1.36 13.87 -5.93
C ALA A 109 1.37 15.40 -6.07
N LEU A 110 0.21 16.05 -6.22
CA LEU A 110 0.12 17.52 -6.18
C LEU A 110 0.28 18.05 -4.76
N LEU A 111 -0.33 17.40 -3.77
CA LEU A 111 -0.18 17.73 -2.35
C LEU A 111 1.28 17.68 -1.91
N SER A 112 2.04 16.68 -2.35
CA SER A 112 3.45 16.51 -1.98
C SER A 112 4.39 17.57 -2.54
N MET A 113 3.92 18.43 -3.45
CA MET A 113 4.67 19.60 -3.92
C MET A 113 4.63 20.76 -2.91
N SER A 114 3.83 20.64 -1.84
CA SER A 114 3.77 21.66 -0.79
C SER A 114 5.14 21.82 -0.13
N PRO A 115 5.57 23.05 0.18
CA PRO A 115 6.71 23.27 1.06
C PRO A 115 6.54 22.48 2.36
N ASP A 116 7.61 21.87 2.84
CA ASP A 116 7.65 21.14 4.11
C ASP A 116 6.75 19.88 4.18
N PHE A 117 6.46 19.23 3.03
CA PHE A 117 5.82 17.92 3.03
C PHE A 117 6.63 16.91 3.88
N PRO A 118 5.99 16.17 4.81
CA PRO A 118 6.70 15.61 5.99
C PRO A 118 7.49 14.32 5.74
N ILE A 119 7.44 13.78 4.53
CA ILE A 119 8.06 12.52 4.15
C ILE A 119 8.59 12.55 2.73
N ASP A 120 9.55 11.67 2.44
CA ASP A 120 10.07 11.49 1.10
C ASP A 120 9.09 10.72 0.20
N VAL A 121 8.72 11.36 -0.90
CA VAL A 121 7.94 10.78 -2.00
C VAL A 121 8.61 11.18 -3.32
N PRO A 122 8.37 10.46 -4.43
CA PRO A 122 8.96 10.84 -5.71
C PRO A 122 8.59 12.28 -6.06
N VAL A 123 9.59 13.13 -6.36
CA VAL A 123 9.35 14.53 -6.77
C VAL A 123 8.36 14.55 -7.93
N CYS A 124 7.24 15.22 -7.72
CA CYS A 124 6.18 15.37 -8.72
C CYS A 124 6.56 16.44 -9.74
N TYR A 125 6.53 16.07 -11.01
CA TYR A 125 6.71 17.00 -12.13
C TYR A 125 5.39 17.45 -12.71
N PHE A 126 4.41 16.56 -12.78
CA PHE A 126 3.07 16.86 -13.28
C PHE A 126 2.10 15.75 -12.90
N ALA A 127 0.88 16.10 -12.50
CA ALA A 127 -0.19 15.13 -12.32
C ALA A 127 -1.54 15.78 -12.63
N ASP A 128 -2.42 15.08 -13.35
CA ASP A 128 -3.80 15.51 -13.54
C ASP A 128 -4.70 14.30 -13.84
N TYR A 129 -6.00 14.47 -13.63
CA TYR A 129 -7.00 13.43 -13.79
C TYR A 129 -8.31 14.01 -14.32
N HIS A 130 -8.90 13.33 -15.30
CA HIS A 130 -10.21 13.62 -15.85
C HIS A 130 -11.24 12.59 -15.34
N HIS A 131 -12.17 13.05 -14.50
CA HIS A 131 -13.14 12.23 -13.78
C HIS A 131 -14.07 11.45 -14.71
N ASP A 132 -14.61 12.08 -15.75
CA ASP A 132 -15.66 11.47 -16.58
C ASP A 132 -15.11 10.29 -17.41
N SER A 133 -13.91 10.44 -17.97
CA SER A 133 -13.28 9.35 -18.73
C SER A 133 -12.50 8.39 -17.82
N GLY A 134 -12.12 8.83 -16.63
CA GLY A 134 -11.18 8.15 -15.74
C GLY A 134 -9.74 8.15 -16.25
N THR A 135 -9.39 9.11 -17.10
CA THR A 135 -8.05 9.26 -17.68
C THR A 135 -7.19 10.11 -16.78
N GLY A 136 -6.02 9.63 -16.38
CA GLY A 136 -5.06 10.37 -15.59
C GLY A 136 -3.64 10.05 -15.98
N ILE A 137 -2.76 10.99 -15.64
CA ILE A 137 -1.32 10.89 -15.82
C ILE A 137 -0.62 11.41 -14.57
N LEU A 138 0.46 10.73 -14.19
CA LEU A 138 1.38 11.13 -13.14
C LEU A 138 2.80 11.04 -13.70
N VAL A 139 3.56 12.11 -13.56
CA VAL A 139 4.97 12.23 -13.95
C VAL A 139 5.78 12.58 -12.71
N THR A 140 6.70 11.70 -12.32
CA THR A 140 7.56 11.88 -11.14
C THR A 140 9.02 11.64 -11.49
N GLN A 141 9.92 11.95 -10.57
CA GLN A 141 11.30 11.45 -10.63
C GLN A 141 11.30 9.92 -10.75
N CYS A 142 12.24 9.38 -11.52
CA CYS A 142 12.56 7.96 -11.48
C CYS A 142 13.49 7.70 -10.29
N ILE A 143 13.13 6.75 -9.43
CA ILE A 143 13.98 6.37 -8.30
C ILE A 143 15.20 5.59 -8.81
N PRO A 144 16.44 5.98 -8.45
CA PRO A 144 17.66 5.38 -8.99
C PRO A 144 18.10 4.16 -8.14
N TYR A 145 17.25 3.12 -8.05
CA TYR A 145 17.56 1.88 -7.33
C TYR A 145 18.94 1.31 -7.70
N GLY A 146 19.70 0.88 -6.69
CA GLY A 146 21.05 0.31 -6.83
C GLY A 146 22.12 1.30 -7.26
N LYS A 147 21.83 2.62 -7.25
CA LYS A 147 22.74 3.69 -7.67
C LYS A 147 22.71 4.83 -6.67
N GLN A 148 23.72 5.70 -6.71
CA GLN A 148 23.74 6.97 -5.96
C GLN A 148 23.52 6.81 -4.44
N GLY A 149 23.93 5.67 -3.86
CA GLY A 149 23.75 5.38 -2.43
C GLY A 149 22.38 4.80 -2.05
N PHE A 150 21.48 4.61 -3.03
CA PHE A 150 20.23 3.90 -2.84
C PHE A 150 20.42 2.39 -2.95
N GLU A 151 19.68 1.65 -2.13
CA GLU A 151 19.63 0.20 -2.20
C GLU A 151 18.95 -0.29 -3.49
N ASP A 152 19.15 -1.58 -3.80
CA ASP A 152 18.38 -2.25 -4.86
C ASP A 152 16.89 -2.28 -4.50
N HIS A 153 16.02 -2.42 -5.51
CA HIS A 153 14.59 -2.61 -5.26
C HIS A 153 14.35 -3.95 -4.57
N HIS A 154 13.62 -3.92 -3.46
CA HIS A 154 13.29 -5.11 -2.67
C HIS A 154 11.92 -5.67 -3.08
N PRO A 155 11.83 -6.84 -3.72
CA PRO A 155 10.54 -7.36 -4.17
C PRO A 155 9.69 -7.85 -3.01
N LYS A 156 8.37 -7.70 -3.15
CA LYS A 156 7.38 -8.10 -2.14
C LYS A 156 7.55 -9.53 -1.69
N ALA A 157 7.53 -9.74 -0.37
CA ALA A 157 7.59 -11.04 0.28
C ALA A 157 8.86 -11.84 -0.06
N LEU A 158 9.96 -11.15 -0.37
CA LEU A 158 11.31 -11.70 -0.46
C LEU A 158 12.25 -11.10 0.59
N ASP A 159 11.66 -10.52 1.64
CA ASP A 159 12.31 -9.78 2.72
C ASP A 159 13.37 -10.60 3.46
N TYR A 160 13.26 -11.93 3.48
CA TYR A 160 14.28 -12.84 4.02
C TYR A 160 15.66 -12.72 3.32
N ARG A 161 15.75 -12.02 2.19
CA ARG A 161 17.00 -11.71 1.49
C ARG A 161 17.70 -10.45 2.00
N ILE A 162 17.02 -9.68 2.84
CA ILE A 162 17.51 -8.42 3.38
C ILE A 162 18.20 -8.72 4.71
N GLU A 163 19.44 -8.23 4.87
CA GLU A 163 20.25 -8.52 6.06
C GLU A 163 19.68 -7.86 7.33
N ASN A 164 19.19 -6.61 7.25
CA ASN A 164 18.69 -5.83 8.39
C ASN A 164 17.21 -5.46 8.24
N GLN A 165 16.33 -6.46 8.14
CA GLN A 165 14.90 -6.25 7.91
C GLN A 165 14.23 -5.32 8.94
N LEU A 166 14.57 -5.46 10.23
CA LEU A 166 13.96 -4.63 11.28
C LEU A 166 14.16 -3.13 11.02
N GLU A 167 15.35 -2.73 10.59
CA GLU A 167 15.66 -1.33 10.34
C GLU A 167 14.85 -0.75 9.17
N HIS A 168 14.57 -1.56 8.15
CA HIS A 168 13.71 -1.17 7.03
C HIS A 168 12.27 -0.94 7.50
N TYR A 169 11.75 -1.84 8.34
CA TYR A 169 10.43 -1.67 8.93
C TYR A 169 10.36 -0.49 9.90
N GLN A 170 11.43 -0.18 10.63
CA GLN A 170 11.51 1.03 11.45
C GLN A 170 11.43 2.29 10.58
N ALA A 171 12.19 2.36 9.48
CA ALA A 171 12.14 3.49 8.54
C ALA A 171 10.73 3.68 7.95
N LEU A 172 10.10 2.59 7.49
CA LEU A 172 8.73 2.62 6.97
C LEU A 172 7.74 3.16 8.00
N LEU A 173 7.76 2.64 9.23
CA LEU A 173 6.83 3.05 10.28
C LEU A 173 7.05 4.51 10.71
N LEU A 174 8.30 4.98 10.73
CA LEU A 174 8.60 6.40 10.98
C LEU A 174 7.98 7.29 9.91
N SER A 175 8.12 6.95 8.61
CA SER A 175 7.48 7.71 7.53
C SER A 175 5.96 7.69 7.63
N LEU A 176 5.34 6.55 7.91
CA LEU A 176 3.89 6.49 8.11
C LEU A 176 3.43 7.33 9.31
N ALA A 177 4.15 7.27 10.42
CA ALA A 177 3.85 8.03 11.63
C ALA A 177 4.00 9.54 11.42
N ARG A 178 5.05 9.98 10.69
CA ARG A 178 5.26 11.39 10.34
C ARG A 178 4.11 11.96 9.53
N LEU A 179 3.71 11.27 8.46
CA LEU A 179 2.60 11.71 7.62
C LEU A 179 1.30 11.80 8.43
N ALA A 180 0.98 10.74 9.17
CA ALA A 180 -0.24 10.69 9.97
C ALA A 180 -0.23 11.76 11.08
N GLY A 181 0.87 11.92 11.80
CA GLY A 181 1.01 12.91 12.88
C GLY A 181 0.92 14.34 12.37
N CYS A 182 1.62 14.66 11.27
CA CYS A 182 1.55 15.98 10.64
C CYS A 182 0.15 16.29 10.11
N HIS A 183 -0.57 15.31 9.55
CA HIS A 183 -1.98 15.49 9.18
C HIS A 183 -2.82 15.85 10.40
N LYS A 184 -2.74 15.06 11.48
CA LYS A 184 -3.52 15.31 12.70
C LYS A 184 -3.18 16.64 13.38
N ALA A 185 -1.95 17.11 13.25
CA ALA A 185 -1.52 18.40 13.74
C ALA A 185 -2.07 19.58 12.91
N GLY A 186 -2.68 19.34 11.75
CA GLY A 186 -3.11 20.37 10.82
C GLY A 186 -1.95 21.01 10.04
N ASN A 187 -0.81 20.29 9.93
CA ASN A 187 0.40 20.77 9.25
C ASN A 187 0.46 20.39 7.76
N LEU A 188 -0.61 19.79 7.22
CA LEU A 188 -0.75 19.55 5.79
C LEU A 188 -1.72 20.57 5.19
N ASP A 189 -1.62 20.80 3.87
CA ASP A 189 -2.51 21.70 3.13
C ASP A 189 -3.99 21.33 3.33
N GLU A 190 -4.88 22.33 3.36
CA GLU A 190 -6.33 22.15 3.50
C GLU A 190 -6.95 21.25 2.40
N ALA A 191 -6.24 21.07 1.28
CA ALA A 191 -6.52 20.09 0.25
C ALA A 191 -6.71 18.67 0.81
N VAL A 192 -6.07 18.32 1.93
CA VAL A 192 -6.24 17.01 2.57
C VAL A 192 -7.70 16.74 2.93
N GLU A 193 -8.35 17.69 3.60
CA GLU A 193 -9.76 17.54 4.00
C GLU A 193 -10.72 17.61 2.81
N ARG A 194 -10.33 18.33 1.75
CA ARG A 194 -11.16 18.47 0.54
C ARG A 194 -11.15 17.23 -0.33
N TYR A 195 -9.99 16.62 -0.54
CA TYR A 195 -9.82 15.55 -1.54
C TYR A 195 -9.71 14.15 -0.93
N PHE A 196 -9.32 14.04 0.35
CA PHE A 196 -9.11 12.76 1.03
C PHE A 196 -10.05 12.58 2.22
N SER A 197 -11.21 13.23 2.19
CA SER A 197 -12.23 13.14 3.24
C SER A 197 -12.44 11.69 3.67
N PHE A 198 -12.47 11.45 4.98
CA PHE A 198 -12.72 10.12 5.54
C PHE A 198 -14.07 9.57 5.06
N ASP A 199 -14.02 8.49 4.27
CA ASP A 199 -15.21 7.76 3.80
C ASP A 199 -15.04 6.26 4.17
N PRO A 200 -15.59 5.85 5.32
CA PRO A 200 -15.57 4.45 5.77
C PRO A 200 -16.05 3.44 4.72
N CYS A 201 -17.01 3.83 3.89
CA CYS A 201 -17.59 2.95 2.86
C CYS A 201 -16.62 2.70 1.71
N ARG A 202 -15.59 3.54 1.54
CA ARG A 202 -14.52 3.37 0.54
C ARG A 202 -13.29 2.65 1.07
N LEU A 203 -13.22 2.40 2.37
CA LEU A 203 -12.12 1.70 3.03
C LEU A 203 -12.26 0.17 2.99
N ASP A 204 -13.24 -0.36 2.24
CA ASP A 204 -13.34 -1.79 1.95
C ASP A 204 -12.73 -2.11 0.58
N VAL A 205 -11.83 -3.09 0.54
CA VAL A 205 -11.05 -3.42 -0.65
C VAL A 205 -11.92 -4.22 -1.59
N SER A 206 -12.70 -3.57 -2.44
CA SER A 206 -13.62 -4.18 -3.42
C SER A 206 -14.90 -4.79 -2.82
N ARG A 207 -16.00 -4.75 -3.58
CA ARG A 207 -17.35 -5.15 -3.14
C ARG A 207 -17.52 -6.68 -3.12
N HIS A 208 -16.66 -7.41 -2.42
CA HIS A 208 -16.92 -8.84 -2.21
C HIS A 208 -18.12 -9.01 -1.29
N LYS A 209 -18.95 -10.00 -1.62
CA LYS A 209 -20.02 -10.43 -0.72
C LYS A 209 -19.36 -11.00 0.53
N GLN A 210 -19.60 -10.35 1.68
CA GLN A 210 -19.12 -10.83 2.97
C GLN A 210 -19.54 -12.30 3.18
N SER A 211 -18.59 -13.13 3.62
CA SER A 211 -18.86 -14.53 3.94
C SER A 211 -19.73 -14.65 5.18
N THR A 212 -20.66 -15.61 5.21
CA THR A 212 -21.40 -15.93 6.44
C THR A 212 -20.49 -16.68 7.43
N PRO A 213 -20.86 -16.73 8.73
CA PRO A 213 -20.12 -17.53 9.71
C PRO A 213 -19.95 -19.01 9.31
N GLU A 214 -20.95 -19.60 8.66
CA GLU A 214 -20.90 -20.97 8.13
C GLU A 214 -19.86 -21.10 7.02
N GLN A 215 -19.81 -20.13 6.10
CA GLN A 215 -18.80 -20.10 5.03
C GLN A 215 -17.39 -19.92 5.60
N ILE A 216 -17.21 -19.13 6.66
CA ILE A 216 -15.92 -19.03 7.35
C ILE A 216 -15.54 -20.36 7.99
N ARG A 217 -16.49 -21.08 8.60
CA ARG A 217 -16.24 -22.42 9.16
C ARG A 217 -15.79 -23.41 8.08
N GLU A 218 -16.39 -23.36 6.89
CA GLU A 218 -15.95 -24.14 5.73
C GLU A 218 -14.53 -23.79 5.31
N LYS A 219 -14.22 -22.49 5.17
CA LYS A 219 -12.85 -22.04 4.83
C LYS A 219 -11.81 -22.50 5.85
N VAL A 220 -12.12 -22.48 7.16
CA VAL A 220 -11.21 -22.98 8.20
C VAL A 220 -10.98 -24.49 8.07
N ARG A 221 -12.03 -25.28 7.77
CA ARG A 221 -11.89 -26.71 7.49
C ARG A 221 -11.01 -26.95 6.27
N ASP A 222 -11.26 -26.23 5.17
CA ASP A 222 -10.51 -26.37 3.94
C ASP A 222 -9.03 -26.00 4.15
N TYR A 223 -8.75 -24.96 4.96
CA TYR A 223 -7.40 -24.63 5.42
C TYR A 223 -6.76 -25.78 6.20
N ALA A 224 -7.46 -26.34 7.19
CA ALA A 224 -6.97 -27.46 8.01
C ALA A 224 -6.63 -28.69 7.16
N GLU A 225 -7.48 -29.04 6.19
CA GLU A 225 -7.23 -30.12 5.24
C GLU A 225 -6.01 -29.83 4.37
N PHE A 226 -5.89 -28.59 3.88
CA PHE A 226 -4.77 -28.21 3.02
C PHE A 226 -3.42 -28.26 3.74
N VAL A 227 -3.33 -27.74 4.97
CA VAL A 227 -2.07 -27.76 5.73
C VAL A 227 -1.70 -29.15 6.24
N ALA A 228 -2.66 -30.06 6.35
CA ALA A 228 -2.38 -31.47 6.62
C ALA A 228 -1.72 -32.17 5.42
N ILE A 229 -2.09 -31.80 4.19
CA ILE A 229 -1.51 -32.33 2.96
C ILE A 229 -0.15 -31.70 2.64
N TYR A 230 -0.02 -30.38 2.86
CA TYR A 230 1.18 -29.60 2.52
C TYR A 230 1.81 -28.91 3.76
N PRO A 231 2.24 -29.67 4.78
CA PRO A 231 2.63 -29.10 6.08
C PRO A 231 3.92 -28.27 6.03
N THR A 232 4.76 -28.42 5.01
CA THR A 232 6.04 -27.71 4.87
C THR A 232 5.89 -26.29 4.31
N LEU A 233 4.71 -25.95 3.77
CA LEU A 233 4.43 -24.62 3.23
C LEU A 233 4.10 -23.59 4.31
N PHE A 234 3.73 -24.03 5.51
CA PHE A 234 3.24 -23.17 6.59
C PHE A 234 3.99 -23.39 7.92
N PRO A 235 4.16 -22.34 8.73
CA PRO A 235 4.70 -22.46 10.08
C PRO A 235 3.94 -23.45 10.96
N GLU A 236 4.66 -24.14 11.87
CA GLU A 236 4.09 -25.18 12.73
C GLU A 236 2.94 -24.70 13.62
N ASN A 237 3.07 -23.49 14.19
CA ASN A 237 2.08 -22.96 15.13
C ASN A 237 0.70 -22.80 14.49
N ILE A 238 0.64 -22.37 13.23
CA ILE A 238 -0.62 -22.14 12.51
C ILE A 238 -1.22 -23.41 11.87
N ARG A 239 -0.53 -24.54 11.94
CA ARG A 239 -1.04 -25.87 11.53
C ARG A 239 -1.25 -26.84 12.70
N SER A 240 -1.00 -26.41 13.93
CA SER A 240 -1.18 -27.27 15.10
C SER A 240 -2.65 -27.61 15.33
N GLU A 241 -2.95 -28.84 15.77
CA GLU A 241 -4.34 -29.28 16.02
C GLU A 241 -5.06 -28.36 17.01
N ALA A 242 -4.37 -27.98 18.09
CA ALA A 242 -4.91 -27.07 19.10
C ALA A 242 -5.28 -25.69 18.53
N PHE A 243 -4.46 -25.15 17.62
CA PHE A 243 -4.76 -23.89 16.94
C PHE A 243 -5.94 -24.04 15.99
N LEU A 244 -5.97 -25.08 15.16
CA LEU A 244 -7.03 -25.29 14.17
C LEU A 244 -8.40 -25.49 14.84
N LEU A 245 -8.45 -26.22 15.96
CA LEU A 245 -9.68 -26.38 16.76
C LEU A 245 -10.17 -25.04 17.32
N ARG A 246 -9.26 -24.23 17.88
CA ARG A 246 -9.59 -22.87 18.35
C ARG A 246 -10.07 -21.98 17.22
N LEU A 247 -9.36 -21.94 16.10
CA LEU A 247 -9.70 -21.13 14.94
C LEU A 247 -11.10 -21.49 14.39
N ALA A 248 -11.44 -22.78 14.35
CA ALA A 248 -12.75 -23.26 13.91
C ALA A 248 -13.91 -22.81 14.82
N GLU A 249 -13.64 -22.56 16.10
CA GLU A 249 -14.62 -22.00 17.05
C GLU A 249 -14.66 -20.47 16.98
N GLU A 250 -13.50 -19.82 17.01
CA GLU A 250 -13.36 -18.37 17.17
C GLU A 250 -13.66 -17.61 15.87
N ALA A 251 -13.21 -18.10 14.70
CA ALA A 251 -13.33 -17.35 13.45
C ALA A 251 -14.79 -17.07 13.01
N PRO A 252 -15.72 -18.04 13.07
CA PRO A 252 -17.13 -17.76 12.79
C PRO A 252 -17.75 -16.76 13.77
N ARG A 253 -17.37 -16.80 15.05
CA ARG A 253 -17.87 -15.87 16.07
C ARG A 253 -17.37 -14.45 15.82
N PHE A 254 -16.08 -14.31 15.48
CA PHE A 254 -15.49 -13.03 15.10
C PHE A 254 -16.14 -12.47 13.82
N GLN A 255 -16.40 -13.31 12.82
CA GLN A 255 -17.10 -12.92 11.59
C GLN A 255 -18.49 -12.34 11.87
N SER A 256 -19.22 -12.86 12.87
CA SER A 256 -20.51 -12.29 13.27
C SER A 256 -20.42 -10.87 13.86
N GLN A 257 -19.22 -10.38 14.17
CA GLN A 257 -18.98 -9.06 14.76
C GLN A 257 -18.45 -8.01 13.77
N LEU A 258 -18.43 -8.29 12.45
CA LEU A 258 -17.83 -7.37 11.45
C LEU A 258 -18.37 -5.93 11.53
N GLU A 259 -19.67 -5.75 11.74
CA GLU A 259 -20.26 -4.40 11.88
C GLU A 259 -19.73 -3.68 13.13
N LYS A 260 -19.60 -4.39 14.25
CA LYS A 260 -19.04 -3.82 15.48
C LYS A 260 -17.56 -3.48 15.31
N ILE A 261 -16.81 -4.32 14.61
CA ILE A 261 -15.39 -4.07 14.29
C ILE A 261 -15.26 -2.76 13.50
N ASN A 262 -16.10 -2.55 12.48
CA ASN A 262 -16.14 -1.30 11.74
C ASN A 262 -16.45 -0.11 12.67
N SER A 263 -17.47 -0.23 13.51
CA SER A 263 -17.82 0.83 14.47
C SER A 263 -16.67 1.19 15.40
N VAL A 264 -15.93 0.20 15.94
CA VAL A 264 -14.76 0.43 16.80
C VAL A 264 -13.63 1.11 16.03
N LEU A 265 -13.32 0.65 14.82
CA LEU A 265 -12.25 1.26 14.01
C LEU A 265 -12.57 2.71 13.62
N HIS A 266 -13.85 3.08 13.55
CA HIS A 266 -14.31 4.43 13.24
C HIS A 266 -14.57 5.31 14.47
N SER A 267 -14.62 4.76 15.68
CA SER A 267 -14.98 5.50 16.90
C SER A 267 -13.84 6.32 17.50
N THR A 268 -12.64 6.28 16.91
CA THR A 268 -11.45 6.99 17.42
C THR A 268 -10.89 7.92 16.34
N PRO A 269 -11.47 9.13 16.16
CA PRO A 269 -11.04 10.10 15.17
C PRO A 269 -9.57 10.51 15.31
N GLU A 270 -9.00 10.41 16.51
CA GLU A 270 -7.58 10.66 16.80
C GLU A 270 -6.66 9.72 16.02
N MET A 271 -7.12 8.50 15.74
CA MET A 271 -6.41 7.48 14.98
C MET A 271 -6.75 7.48 13.49
N VAL A 272 -7.63 8.38 13.01
CA VAL A 272 -7.95 8.52 11.59
C VAL A 272 -7.11 9.63 10.98
N ALA A 273 -6.20 9.26 10.09
CA ALA A 273 -5.25 10.18 9.45
C ALA A 273 -5.02 9.82 7.97
N LEU A 274 -4.45 10.75 7.20
CA LEU A 274 -3.99 10.51 5.84
C LEU A 274 -2.88 9.45 5.87
N CYS A 275 -3.13 8.30 5.26
CA CYS A 275 -2.20 7.17 5.32
C CYS A 275 -1.94 6.54 3.96
N HIS A 276 -0.79 5.86 3.88
CA HIS A 276 -0.48 4.92 2.82
C HIS A 276 -1.14 3.57 3.11
N TRP A 277 -1.99 3.08 2.20
CA TRP A 277 -2.71 1.81 2.39
C TRP A 277 -1.82 0.56 2.29
N ASN A 278 -0.81 0.58 1.41
CA ASN A 278 -0.01 -0.60 1.04
C ASN A 278 1.51 -0.31 1.07
N ALA A 279 2.02 0.13 2.22
CA ALA A 279 3.43 0.51 2.38
C ALA A 279 4.34 -0.72 2.64
N HIS A 280 4.19 -1.75 1.81
CA HIS A 280 5.12 -2.88 1.77
C HIS A 280 6.50 -2.40 1.28
N ILE A 281 7.53 -3.19 1.56
CA ILE A 281 8.92 -2.82 1.24
C ILE A 281 9.18 -2.59 -0.26
N ASP A 282 8.41 -3.23 -1.15
CA ASP A 282 8.47 -3.03 -2.60
C ASP A 282 7.90 -1.70 -3.06
N ASN A 283 7.13 -1.04 -2.20
CA ASN A 283 6.60 0.30 -2.39
C ASN A 283 7.46 1.37 -1.67
N ALA A 284 8.75 1.08 -1.48
CA ALA A 284 9.69 2.00 -0.88
C ALA A 284 11.08 1.93 -1.56
N TRP A 285 11.87 2.98 -1.32
CA TRP A 285 13.31 2.97 -1.58
C TRP A 285 14.06 3.42 -0.34
N PHE A 286 15.28 2.92 -0.19
CA PHE A 286 16.05 3.08 1.03
C PHE A 286 17.43 3.67 0.74
N TRP A 287 17.93 4.51 1.64
CA TRP A 287 19.28 5.06 1.62
C TRP A 287 19.77 5.29 3.04
N ARG A 288 21.09 5.50 3.18
CA ARG A 288 21.71 5.94 4.43
C ARG A 288 21.89 7.45 4.40
N ASN A 289 21.42 8.13 5.43
CA ASN A 289 21.72 9.56 5.61
C ASN A 289 23.16 9.78 6.13
N ASP A 290 23.52 11.05 6.34
CA ASP A 290 24.87 11.43 6.79
C ASP A 290 25.25 10.85 8.17
N ASP A 291 24.24 10.54 9.01
CA ASP A 291 24.41 9.89 10.31
C ASP A 291 24.38 8.35 10.22
N ASN A 292 24.42 7.80 8.99
CA ASN A 292 24.34 6.38 8.68
C ASN A 292 23.04 5.70 9.16
N GLN A 293 21.96 6.47 9.36
CA GLN A 293 20.64 5.93 9.66
C GLN A 293 19.93 5.57 8.36
N LEU A 294 19.20 4.45 8.37
CA LEU A 294 18.39 4.07 7.21
C LEU A 294 17.16 4.97 7.13
N GLU A 295 16.98 5.61 5.99
CA GLU A 295 15.79 6.37 5.64
C GLU A 295 15.04 5.69 4.51
N CYS A 296 13.78 6.05 4.35
CA CYS A 296 12.99 5.56 3.23
C CYS A 296 12.06 6.62 2.66
N GLY A 297 11.78 6.48 1.37
CA GLY A 297 10.70 7.18 0.70
C GLY A 297 9.68 6.19 0.19
N LEU A 298 8.46 6.67 -0.03
CA LEU A 298 7.29 5.84 -0.33
C LEU A 298 6.71 6.15 -1.71
N LEU A 299 6.32 5.10 -2.44
CA LEU A 299 5.74 5.17 -3.79
C LEU A 299 4.45 4.36 -3.88
N ASP A 300 3.75 4.49 -5.02
CA ASP A 300 2.48 3.78 -5.31
C ASP A 300 1.36 4.10 -4.31
N TRP A 301 1.01 5.39 -4.28
CA TRP A 301 -0.03 5.96 -3.41
C TRP A 301 -1.46 5.67 -3.90
N GLY A 302 -1.66 4.55 -4.60
CA GLY A 302 -2.98 4.07 -4.98
C GLY A 302 -3.84 3.83 -3.72
N ASN A 303 -5.05 4.37 -3.70
CA ASN A 303 -5.97 4.34 -2.54
C ASN A 303 -5.50 5.10 -1.29
N VAL A 304 -4.52 6.00 -1.40
CA VAL A 304 -4.23 6.97 -0.35
C VAL A 304 -5.50 7.70 0.06
N SER A 305 -5.77 7.74 1.36
CA SER A 305 -6.99 8.32 1.92
C SER A 305 -6.81 8.53 3.43
N GLN A 306 -7.74 9.26 4.04
CA GLN A 306 -7.87 9.20 5.49
C GLN A 306 -8.40 7.82 5.89
N MET A 307 -7.71 7.14 6.81
CA MET A 307 -8.09 5.84 7.35
C MET A 307 -7.57 5.69 8.78
N ASN A 308 -8.05 4.67 9.49
CA ASN A 308 -7.48 4.35 10.78
C ASN A 308 -6.01 3.92 10.63
N VAL A 309 -5.09 4.46 11.42
CA VAL A 309 -3.64 4.15 11.33
C VAL A 309 -3.33 2.66 11.49
N ALA A 310 -4.16 1.89 12.19
CA ALA A 310 -4.03 0.45 12.28
C ALA A 310 -4.15 -0.25 10.90
N MET A 311 -4.89 0.35 9.98
CA MET A 311 -5.03 -0.14 8.61
C MET A 311 -3.74 0.05 7.82
N ALA A 312 -3.10 1.21 7.97
CA ALA A 312 -1.81 1.51 7.38
C ALA A 312 -0.70 0.60 7.95
N LEU A 313 -0.73 0.34 9.26
CA LEU A 313 0.20 -0.58 9.92
C LEU A 313 0.07 -2.02 9.39
N TRP A 314 -1.16 -2.53 9.24
CA TRP A 314 -1.38 -3.82 8.57
C TRP A 314 -0.90 -3.78 7.12
N GLY A 315 -1.22 -2.71 6.39
CA GLY A 315 -0.78 -2.47 5.03
C GLY A 315 0.74 -2.45 4.86
N CYS A 316 1.48 -2.08 5.90
CA CYS A 316 2.94 -2.09 5.92
C CYS A 316 3.52 -3.45 6.34
N LEU A 317 3.02 -4.02 7.44
CA LEU A 317 3.63 -5.18 8.09
C LEU A 317 3.12 -6.52 7.55
N SER A 318 1.99 -6.56 6.84
CA SER A 318 1.34 -7.81 6.44
C SER A 318 2.22 -8.74 5.61
N ALA A 319 3.14 -8.20 4.81
CA ALA A 319 4.10 -8.98 4.02
C ALA A 319 5.51 -9.08 4.66
N ALA A 320 5.68 -8.64 5.91
CA ALA A 320 6.94 -8.77 6.65
C ALA A 320 7.25 -10.22 7.00
N GLU A 321 8.52 -10.55 7.21
CA GLU A 321 8.88 -11.85 7.76
C GLU A 321 8.26 -12.06 9.15
N THR A 322 7.78 -13.27 9.43
CA THR A 322 7.00 -13.56 10.64
C THR A 322 7.78 -13.31 11.94
N PHE A 323 9.12 -13.30 11.92
CA PHE A 323 9.90 -12.94 13.10
C PHE A 323 9.74 -11.47 13.50
N ILE A 324 9.52 -10.55 12.54
CA ILE A 324 9.23 -9.13 12.81
C ILE A 324 7.98 -9.02 13.69
N TRP A 325 6.93 -9.77 13.35
CA TRP A 325 5.71 -9.86 14.15
C TRP A 325 5.95 -10.49 15.53
N ASN A 326 6.83 -11.48 15.60
CA ASN A 326 7.01 -12.26 16.81
C ASN A 326 7.86 -11.56 17.86
N GLU A 327 8.89 -10.84 17.42
CA GLU A 327 9.96 -10.32 18.27
C GLU A 327 9.90 -8.81 18.40
N HIS A 328 9.31 -8.09 17.43
CA HIS A 328 9.45 -6.64 17.32
C HIS A 328 8.15 -5.86 17.22
N LEU A 329 6.98 -6.53 17.17
CA LEU A 329 5.70 -5.83 16.98
C LEU A 329 5.48 -4.73 18.04
N ASP A 330 5.68 -5.02 19.32
CA ASP A 330 5.42 -4.04 20.39
C ASP A 330 6.38 -2.84 20.33
N ASP A 331 7.66 -3.07 20.01
CA ASP A 331 8.65 -2.01 19.82
C ASP A 331 8.34 -1.14 18.60
N LEU A 332 7.89 -1.76 17.50
CA LEU A 332 7.47 -1.07 16.28
C LEU A 332 6.21 -0.21 16.51
N LEU A 333 5.23 -0.72 17.26
CA LEU A 333 4.05 0.06 17.63
C LEU A 333 4.39 1.23 18.56
N ALA A 334 5.33 1.03 19.50
CA ALA A 334 5.84 2.11 20.35
C ALA A 334 6.60 3.17 19.53
N LEU A 335 7.40 2.74 18.55
CA LEU A 335 8.10 3.64 17.62
C LEU A 335 7.11 4.49 16.83
N PHE A 336 6.10 3.86 16.22
CA PHE A 336 5.05 4.58 15.49
C PHE A 336 4.35 5.61 16.38
N LYS A 337 3.88 5.20 17.57
CA LYS A 337 3.20 6.09 18.52
C LYS A 337 4.07 7.31 18.84
N ASN A 338 5.32 7.08 19.22
CA ASN A 338 6.20 8.16 19.66
C ASN A 338 6.46 9.17 18.55
N GLU A 339 6.65 8.70 17.32
CA GLU A 339 6.85 9.58 16.17
C GLU A 339 5.57 10.32 15.77
N PHE A 340 4.42 9.64 15.80
CA PHE A 340 3.10 10.23 15.56
C PHE A 340 2.82 11.38 16.52
N GLU A 341 3.05 11.18 17.82
CA GLU A 341 2.91 12.21 18.85
C GLU A 341 3.94 13.33 18.69
N ARG A 342 5.20 13.00 18.35
CA ARG A 342 6.26 14.00 18.10
C ARG A 342 5.89 14.94 16.95
N CYS A 343 5.21 14.42 15.93
CA CYS A 343 4.71 15.19 14.79
C CYS A 343 3.40 15.95 15.08
N GLY A 344 2.89 15.90 16.31
CA GLY A 344 1.71 16.64 16.76
C GLY A 344 0.40 15.85 16.69
N GLY A 345 0.46 14.53 16.45
CA GLY A 345 -0.66 13.63 16.64
C GLY A 345 -1.10 13.56 18.11
N ALA A 346 -2.35 13.16 18.34
CA ALA A 346 -2.88 12.99 19.69
C ALA A 346 -2.14 11.88 20.45
N ALA A 347 -2.15 11.95 21.78
CA ALA A 347 -1.61 10.87 22.59
C ALA A 347 -2.46 9.60 22.42
N ILE A 348 -1.83 8.51 21.97
CA ILE A 348 -2.52 7.23 21.71
C ILE A 348 -1.88 6.10 22.52
N SER A 349 -2.67 5.12 22.95
CA SER A 349 -2.15 3.95 23.66
C SER A 349 -1.56 2.92 22.69
N VAL A 350 -0.40 2.33 23.04
CA VAL A 350 0.15 1.18 22.28
C VAL A 350 -0.80 -0.01 22.35
N GLN A 351 -1.48 -0.20 23.49
CA GLN A 351 -2.46 -1.26 23.68
C GLN A 351 -3.67 -1.09 22.77
N ASP A 352 -4.16 0.15 22.63
CA ASP A 352 -5.27 0.44 21.71
C ASP A 352 -4.84 0.25 20.26
N LEU A 353 -3.66 0.77 19.89
CA LEU A 353 -3.11 0.58 18.55
C LEU A 353 -2.97 -0.91 18.19
N LYS A 354 -2.50 -1.73 19.14
CA LYS A 354 -2.38 -3.18 18.98
C LYS A 354 -3.75 -3.85 18.85
N LEU A 355 -4.73 -3.48 19.67
CA LEU A 355 -6.09 -3.99 19.56
C LEU A 355 -6.68 -3.68 18.19
N TYR A 356 -6.55 -2.45 17.71
CA TYR A 356 -7.09 -2.01 16.43
C TYR A 356 -6.39 -2.71 15.26
N LEU A 357 -5.08 -2.92 15.35
CA LEU A 357 -4.31 -3.72 14.39
C LEU A 357 -4.84 -5.16 14.35
N ILE A 358 -5.06 -5.80 15.50
CA ILE A 358 -5.64 -7.16 15.56
C ILE A 358 -7.03 -7.18 14.92
N LEU A 359 -7.91 -6.27 15.32
CA LEU A 359 -9.28 -6.20 14.79
C LEU A 359 -9.28 -6.07 13.26
N TYR A 360 -8.48 -5.16 12.73
CA TYR A 360 -8.40 -4.91 11.30
C TYR A 360 -7.70 -6.05 10.54
N ALA A 361 -6.54 -6.51 11.00
CA ALA A 361 -5.80 -7.62 10.38
C ALA A 361 -6.64 -8.90 10.36
N CYS A 362 -7.36 -9.21 11.44
CA CYS A 362 -8.22 -10.39 11.51
C CYS A 362 -9.46 -10.27 10.62
N LYS A 363 -10.11 -9.09 10.57
CA LYS A 363 -11.17 -8.81 9.60
C LYS A 363 -10.67 -9.04 8.17
N MET A 364 -9.55 -8.43 7.80
CA MET A 364 -8.99 -8.54 6.46
C MET A 364 -8.57 -9.98 6.15
N GLY A 365 -7.96 -10.67 7.10
CA GLY A 365 -7.54 -12.06 6.97
C GLY A 365 -8.68 -13.02 6.65
N LEU A 366 -9.80 -12.92 7.39
CA LEU A 366 -10.96 -13.78 7.18
C LEU A 366 -11.73 -13.45 5.89
N VAL A 367 -11.92 -12.17 5.58
CA VAL A 367 -12.68 -11.76 4.40
C VAL A 367 -11.89 -12.02 3.12
N TRP A 368 -10.57 -11.79 3.14
CA TRP A 368 -9.76 -11.74 1.92
C TRP A 368 -8.72 -12.82 1.79
N MET A 369 -8.12 -13.33 2.87
CA MET A 369 -6.86 -14.09 2.76
C MET A 369 -6.96 -15.57 3.14
N LEU A 370 -7.96 -16.00 3.90
CA LEU A 370 -7.99 -17.36 4.47
C LEU A 370 -7.98 -18.48 3.40
N ASP A 371 -8.63 -18.27 2.26
CA ASP A 371 -8.75 -19.24 1.17
C ASP A 371 -7.91 -18.89 -0.08
N MET A 372 -7.43 -17.65 -0.20
CA MET A 372 -6.73 -17.19 -1.39
C MET A 372 -5.43 -17.94 -1.71
N PRO A 373 -4.53 -18.22 -0.73
CA PRO A 373 -3.34 -19.02 -0.99
C PRO A 373 -3.68 -20.42 -1.50
N LEU A 374 -4.75 -21.05 -0.99
CA LEU A 374 -5.18 -22.39 -1.41
C LEU A 374 -5.60 -22.37 -2.89
N VAL A 375 -6.39 -21.37 -3.27
CA VAL A 375 -6.85 -21.17 -4.66
C VAL A 375 -5.67 -20.88 -5.60
N THR A 376 -4.68 -20.12 -5.15
CA THR A 376 -3.50 -19.80 -5.97
C THR A 376 -2.56 -21.00 -6.10
N LEU A 377 -2.26 -21.67 -4.98
CA LEU A 377 -1.34 -22.82 -4.94
C LEU A 377 -1.90 -24.03 -5.69
N SER A 378 -3.21 -24.27 -5.65
CA SER A 378 -3.85 -25.37 -6.39
C SER A 378 -3.72 -25.27 -7.91
N LYS A 379 -3.34 -24.09 -8.44
CA LYS A 379 -3.03 -23.89 -9.86
C LYS A 379 -1.59 -24.26 -10.23
N ILE A 380 -0.71 -24.48 -9.24
CA ILE A 380 0.65 -24.97 -9.45
C ILE A 380 0.59 -26.48 -9.62
N ARG A 381 0.90 -26.96 -10.82
CA ARG A 381 0.81 -28.39 -11.18
C ARG A 381 1.74 -29.25 -10.32
N GLU A 382 2.90 -28.69 -9.98
CA GLU A 382 3.96 -29.31 -9.19
C GLU A 382 3.78 -29.13 -7.68
N LEU A 383 2.61 -28.65 -7.20
CA LEU A 383 2.33 -28.42 -5.77
C LEU A 383 2.77 -29.58 -4.84
N PRO A 384 2.53 -30.87 -5.17
CA PRO A 384 2.98 -31.99 -4.32
C PRO A 384 4.49 -32.15 -4.18
N GLN A 385 5.29 -31.47 -5.00
CA GLN A 385 6.75 -31.53 -5.03
C GLN A 385 7.40 -30.35 -4.30
N LEU A 386 6.62 -29.34 -3.90
CA LEU A 386 7.15 -28.14 -3.27
C LEU A 386 7.73 -28.46 -1.90
N SER A 387 8.96 -28.01 -1.69
CA SER A 387 9.72 -28.31 -0.48
C SER A 387 9.28 -27.47 0.72
N CYS A 388 9.08 -26.17 0.52
CA CYS A 388 8.67 -25.20 1.52
C CYS A 388 8.22 -23.90 0.84
N ARG A 389 7.88 -22.86 1.61
CA ARG A 389 7.51 -21.55 1.04
C ARG A 389 8.62 -20.85 0.24
N PHE A 390 9.88 -21.28 0.40
CA PHE A 390 11.03 -20.77 -0.34
C PHE A 390 11.34 -21.56 -1.61
N ASP A 391 10.48 -22.49 -1.98
CA ASP A 391 10.64 -23.25 -3.22
C ASP A 391 10.69 -22.30 -4.43
N PRO A 392 11.62 -22.47 -5.40
CA PRO A 392 11.76 -21.56 -6.54
C PRO A 392 10.46 -21.33 -7.33
N LEU A 393 9.56 -22.32 -7.38
CA LEU A 393 8.25 -22.16 -8.05
C LEU A 393 7.31 -21.20 -7.31
N ILE A 394 7.39 -21.15 -5.98
CA ILE A 394 6.67 -20.16 -5.17
C ILE A 394 7.39 -18.82 -5.26
N GLU A 395 8.72 -18.82 -5.14
CA GLU A 395 9.53 -17.62 -5.15
C GLU A 395 9.34 -16.79 -6.43
N THR A 396 9.27 -17.43 -7.59
CA THR A 396 9.04 -16.77 -8.89
C THR A 396 7.59 -16.36 -9.12
N ASN A 397 6.65 -16.80 -8.28
CA ASN A 397 5.23 -16.45 -8.35
C ASN A 397 4.86 -15.48 -7.22
N GLU A 398 4.85 -14.18 -7.53
CA GLU A 398 4.58 -13.13 -6.55
C GLU A 398 3.26 -13.31 -5.80
N HIS A 399 2.18 -13.65 -6.51
CA HIS A 399 0.89 -13.88 -5.87
C HIS A 399 0.96 -15.03 -4.88
N ALA A 400 1.63 -16.14 -5.23
CA ALA A 400 1.77 -17.29 -4.34
C ALA A 400 2.58 -16.93 -3.08
N ARG A 401 3.79 -16.37 -3.24
CA ARG A 401 4.66 -16.04 -2.10
C ARG A 401 4.03 -14.98 -1.18
N ALA A 402 3.44 -13.92 -1.74
CA ALA A 402 2.83 -12.84 -0.97
C ALA A 402 1.59 -13.34 -0.21
N GLN A 403 0.72 -14.10 -0.86
CA GLN A 403 -0.49 -14.63 -0.21
C GLN A 403 -0.14 -15.63 0.91
N ILE A 404 0.84 -16.51 0.71
CA ILE A 404 1.32 -17.44 1.76
C ILE A 404 1.80 -16.64 2.98
N LEU A 405 2.66 -15.64 2.76
CA LEU A 405 3.25 -14.87 3.86
C LEU A 405 2.21 -14.02 4.59
N ILE A 406 1.36 -13.30 3.86
CA ILE A 406 0.29 -12.46 4.44
C ILE A 406 -0.71 -13.31 5.24
N MET A 407 -1.16 -14.45 4.69
CA MET A 407 -2.04 -15.36 5.44
C MET A 407 -1.32 -15.92 6.67
N SER A 408 -0.05 -16.29 6.55
CA SER A 408 0.74 -16.80 7.68
C SER A 408 0.86 -15.77 8.80
N ASN A 409 1.08 -14.49 8.47
CA ASN A 409 1.17 -13.41 9.46
C ASN A 409 -0.17 -13.13 10.14
N PHE A 410 -1.27 -13.11 9.39
CA PHE A 410 -2.61 -12.99 9.96
C PHE A 410 -2.92 -14.15 10.93
N LEU A 411 -2.66 -15.40 10.53
CA LEU A 411 -2.89 -16.57 11.38
C LEU A 411 -1.93 -16.62 12.57
N ASN A 412 -0.68 -16.17 12.40
CA ASN A 412 0.28 -16.04 13.49
C ASN A 412 -0.18 -15.01 14.53
N LEU A 413 -0.69 -13.86 14.06
CA LEU A 413 -1.27 -12.83 14.92
C LEU A 413 -2.49 -13.36 15.67
N TRP A 414 -3.37 -14.10 14.99
CA TRP A 414 -4.51 -14.78 15.62
C TRP A 414 -4.05 -15.77 16.70
N HIS A 415 -3.08 -16.62 16.37
CA HIS A 415 -2.54 -17.63 17.28
C HIS A 415 -2.00 -17.00 18.58
N LYS A 416 -1.27 -15.89 18.45
CA LYS A 416 -0.62 -15.19 19.58
C LYS A 416 -1.54 -14.26 20.36
N SER A 417 -2.72 -13.95 19.84
CA SER A 417 -3.68 -13.05 20.49
C SER A 417 -4.67 -13.83 21.35
N ASP A 418 -5.15 -13.22 22.44
CA ASP A 418 -6.31 -13.73 23.17
C ASP A 418 -7.60 -13.35 22.41
N MET A 419 -7.84 -14.08 21.31
CA MET A 419 -8.99 -13.83 20.45
C MET A 419 -10.31 -14.09 21.18
N GLY A 420 -10.31 -14.96 22.20
CA GLY A 420 -11.46 -15.12 23.09
C GLY A 420 -11.80 -13.81 23.83
N ALA A 421 -10.79 -13.09 24.35
CA ALA A 421 -11.00 -11.78 24.98
C ALA A 421 -11.42 -10.72 23.96
N VAL A 422 -10.80 -10.69 22.77
CA VAL A 422 -11.19 -9.76 21.68
C VAL A 422 -12.65 -9.96 21.28
N ILE A 423 -13.08 -11.22 21.10
CA ILE A 423 -14.47 -11.54 20.76
C ILE A 423 -15.42 -11.14 21.89
N ARG A 424 -15.09 -11.41 23.16
CA ARG A 424 -15.91 -10.97 24.30
C ARG A 424 -16.02 -9.44 24.39
N PHE A 425 -14.94 -8.72 24.10
CA PHE A 425 -14.95 -7.27 24.01
C PHE A 425 -15.94 -6.79 22.94
N LEU A 426 -15.89 -7.36 21.73
CA LEU A 426 -16.83 -7.02 20.66
C LEU A 426 -18.28 -7.42 21.00
N GLU A 427 -18.48 -8.60 21.60
CA GLU A 427 -19.81 -9.06 22.04
C GLU A 427 -20.43 -8.07 23.05
N ALA A 428 -19.62 -7.51 23.96
CA ALA A 428 -20.02 -6.51 24.95
C ALA A 428 -20.04 -5.05 24.41
N TYR A 429 -19.55 -4.80 23.20
CA TYR A 429 -19.55 -3.47 22.61
C TYR A 429 -20.96 -3.10 22.14
N ASP A 430 -21.59 -2.14 22.82
CA ASP A 430 -22.96 -1.69 22.56
C ASP A 430 -23.07 -0.44 21.68
N GLY A 431 -21.94 0.07 21.17
CA GLY A 431 -21.92 1.17 20.19
C GLY A 431 -22.47 2.51 20.69
N ALA A 432 -22.63 2.67 22.00
CA ALA A 432 -23.06 3.91 22.64
C ALA A 432 -21.86 4.62 23.30
N ASP A 433 -21.71 5.88 22.93
CA ASP A 433 -20.86 6.93 23.53
C ASP A 433 -19.34 6.81 23.33
N LEU A 434 -18.85 7.49 22.29
CA LEU A 434 -17.74 8.44 22.37
C LEU A 434 -18.09 9.71 21.59
#